data_AF-A0A504HLC2-F1
#
_entry.id   AF-A0A504HLC2-F1
#
_cell.length_a   1.000
_cell.length_b   1.000
_cell.length_c   1.000
_cell.angle_alpha   90.00
_cell.angle_beta   90.00
_cell.angle_gamma   90.00
#
_symmetry.space_group_name_H-M   'P 1'
#
loop_
_entity.id
_entity.type
_entity.pdbx_description
1 polymer ?
#
loop_
_entity_poly.entity_id
_entity_poly.type
_entity_poly.pdbx_seq_one_letter_code
_entity_poly.pdbx_strand_id
1 'polypeptide(L)'
;MSSILRIRWTVAPQTAPRPLITCNRCGDIKAYRSNGKFRVNANGKRIDVWLIYRCINCDNSWNFGIFERRNRRDIEPALLRALESNDAALARRHAFDVTALRGQVGRVEEFPDVDVHKTALGGTSEAASVLELRLGLEMPISLRLDRLLA
;
A
#
# COMPACT_ATOMS: atom_id res chain seq x y z
N MET A 1 -5.31 42.48 -8.75
CA MET A 1 -5.42 41.15 -9.36
C MET A 1 -4.86 40.15 -8.35
N SER A 2 -5.68 39.23 -7.84
CA SER A 2 -5.19 38.18 -6.93
C SER A 2 -4.36 37.19 -7.73
N SER A 3 -3.06 37.08 -7.44
CA SER A 3 -2.21 36.09 -8.09
C SER A 3 -2.29 34.77 -7.32
N ILE A 4 -2.45 33.67 -8.06
CA ILE A 4 -2.60 32.32 -7.49
C ILE A 4 -1.31 31.55 -7.76
N LEU A 5 -0.68 31.04 -6.71
CA LEU A 5 0.41 30.08 -6.81
C LEU A 5 -0.17 28.67 -6.84
N ARG A 6 0.17 27.86 -7.85
CA ARG A 6 -0.30 26.48 -7.96
C ARG A 6 0.84 25.51 -7.75
N ILE A 7 0.68 24.59 -6.81
CA ILE A 7 1.68 23.57 -6.50
C ILE A 7 1.00 22.20 -6.45
N ARG A 8 1.61 21.21 -7.09
CA ARG A 8 1.26 19.80 -6.93
C ARG A 8 2.13 19.19 -5.84
N TRP A 9 1.50 18.54 -4.88
CA TRP A 9 2.17 17.69 -3.89
C TRP A 9 1.83 16.24 -4.23
N THR A 10 2.86 15.46 -4.55
CA THR A 10 2.73 14.00 -4.71
C THR A 10 3.10 13.37 -3.38
N VAL A 11 2.15 12.66 -2.77
CA VAL A 11 2.29 12.08 -1.44
C VAL A 11 2.46 10.57 -1.58
N ALA A 12 3.62 10.06 -1.16
CA ALA A 12 3.98 8.67 -1.22
C ALA A 12 4.18 8.12 0.20
N PRO A 13 3.37 7.16 0.68
CA PRO A 13 3.55 6.61 2.01
C PRO A 13 4.79 5.72 2.08
N GLN A 14 5.57 5.84 3.16
CA GLN A 14 6.83 5.13 3.30
C GLN A 14 6.63 3.73 3.88
N THR A 15 5.90 3.61 4.99
CA THR A 15 5.69 2.32 5.66
C THR A 15 4.31 1.72 5.36
N ALA A 16 4.32 0.46 4.89
CA ALA A 16 3.08 -0.28 4.65
C ALA A 16 2.34 -0.57 5.97
N PRO A 17 0.99 -0.51 5.98
CA PRO A 17 0.20 -0.93 7.13
C PRO A 17 0.53 -2.37 7.54
N ARG A 18 0.53 -2.64 8.85
CA ARG A 18 0.87 -3.95 9.41
C ARG A 18 -0.35 -4.58 10.05
N PRO A 19 -0.88 -5.70 9.52
CA PRO A 19 -1.95 -6.43 10.19
C PRO A 19 -1.47 -6.94 11.56
N LEU A 20 -2.36 -6.86 12.55
CA LEU A 20 -2.13 -7.36 13.91
C LEU A 20 -2.79 -8.74 14.05
N ILE A 21 -1.98 -9.78 14.21
CA ILE A 21 -2.40 -11.19 14.14
C ILE A 21 -1.83 -11.96 15.32
N THR A 22 -2.60 -12.89 15.89
CA THR A 22 -2.10 -13.83 16.88
C THR A 22 -1.06 -14.76 16.24
N CYS A 23 0.21 -14.57 16.61
CA CYS A 23 1.31 -15.35 16.06
C CYS A 23 1.41 -16.69 16.80
N ASN A 24 1.25 -17.81 16.08
CA ASN A 24 1.35 -19.15 16.68
C ASN A 24 2.74 -19.51 17.25
N ARG A 25 3.81 -18.80 16.85
CA ARG A 25 5.15 -18.99 17.41
C ARG A 25 5.43 -18.11 18.62
N CYS A 26 4.85 -16.90 18.67
CA CYS A 26 5.05 -15.97 19.80
C CYS A 26 4.02 -16.18 20.92
N GLY A 27 2.83 -16.70 20.58
CA GLY A 27 1.73 -16.90 21.53
C GLY A 27 0.86 -15.67 21.79
N ASP A 28 1.12 -14.54 21.11
CA ASP A 28 0.42 -13.27 21.31
C ASP A 28 0.17 -12.50 20.00
N ILE A 29 -0.55 -11.38 20.08
CA ILE A 29 -0.83 -10.51 18.94
C ILE A 29 0.45 -9.78 18.54
N LYS A 30 0.91 -10.01 17.31
CA LYS A 30 2.07 -9.34 16.72
C LYS A 30 1.71 -8.61 15.43
N ALA A 31 2.49 -7.57 15.14
CA ALA A 31 2.47 -6.94 13.83
C ALA A 31 3.18 -7.82 12.80
N TYR A 32 2.65 -7.82 11.58
CA TYR A 32 3.18 -8.56 10.45
C TYR A 32 3.56 -7.59 9.34
N ARG A 33 4.76 -7.71 8.78
CA ARG A 33 5.22 -6.92 7.63
C ARG A 33 5.18 -7.75 6.35
N SER A 34 4.76 -7.15 5.23
CA SER A 34 4.92 -7.80 3.93
C SER A 34 6.41 -8.03 3.65
N ASN A 35 6.77 -9.20 3.13
CA ASN A 35 8.13 -9.47 2.65
C ASN A 35 8.30 -9.23 1.15
N GLY A 36 7.25 -8.72 0.49
CA GLY A 36 7.25 -8.42 -0.94
C GLY A 36 7.13 -9.63 -1.86
N LYS A 37 6.87 -10.84 -1.33
CA LYS A 37 6.80 -12.07 -2.13
C LYS A 37 5.40 -12.62 -2.20
N PHE A 38 5.02 -13.11 -3.37
CA PHE A 38 3.80 -13.84 -3.59
C PHE A 38 4.04 -15.34 -3.52
N ARG A 39 3.03 -16.06 -3.03
CA ARG A 39 2.87 -17.49 -3.26
C ARG A 39 1.79 -17.67 -4.31
N VAL A 40 2.16 -18.19 -5.48
CA VAL A 40 1.23 -18.52 -6.56
C VAL A 40 1.13 -20.04 -6.63
N ASN A 41 -0.02 -20.59 -6.27
CA ASN A 41 -0.27 -22.03 -6.38
C ASN A 41 -1.26 -22.29 -7.52
N ALA A 42 -0.97 -23.29 -8.34
CA ALA A 42 -1.88 -23.76 -9.38
C ALA A 42 -2.41 -25.15 -9.03
N ASN A 43 -3.71 -25.35 -9.21
CA ASN A 43 -4.36 -26.65 -9.15
C ASN A 43 -5.33 -26.79 -10.34
N GLY A 44 -4.84 -27.46 -11.39
CA GLY A 44 -5.50 -27.51 -12.68
C GLY A 44 -5.66 -26.11 -13.28
N LYS A 45 -6.90 -25.72 -13.58
CA LYS A 45 -7.22 -24.39 -14.15
C LYS A 45 -7.43 -23.30 -13.09
N ARG A 46 -7.28 -23.62 -11.80
CA ARG A 46 -7.52 -22.68 -10.69
C ARG A 46 -6.19 -22.22 -10.10
N ILE A 47 -6.10 -20.93 -9.81
CA ILE A 47 -4.95 -20.28 -9.20
C ILE A 47 -5.37 -19.70 -7.85
N ASP A 48 -4.54 -19.95 -6.84
CA ASP A 48 -4.60 -19.32 -5.54
C ASP A 48 -3.35 -18.46 -5.36
N VAL A 49 -3.51 -17.23 -4.89
CA VAL A 49 -2.42 -16.26 -4.73
C VAL A 49 -2.49 -15.62 -3.36
N TRP A 50 -1.34 -15.61 -2.68
CA TRP A 50 -1.17 -14.90 -1.42
C TRP A 50 0.02 -13.96 -1.48
N LEU A 51 -0.09 -12.80 -0.83
CA LEU A 51 1.07 -12.00 -0.43
C LEU A 51 1.58 -12.51 0.92
N ILE A 52 2.88 -12.76 1.01
CA ILE A 52 3.48 -13.32 2.21
C ILE A 52 3.85 -12.19 3.17
N TYR A 53 3.35 -12.30 4.39
CA TYR A 53 3.72 -11.47 5.51
C TYR A 53 4.55 -12.26 6.51
N ARG A 54 5.36 -11.54 7.28
CA ARG A 54 6.25 -12.09 8.31
C ARG A 54 6.05 -11.36 9.62
N CYS A 55 5.91 -12.13 10.71
CA CYS A 55 5.89 -11.60 12.06
C CYS A 55 7.16 -10.78 12.30
N ILE A 56 7.03 -9.54 12.77
CA ILE A 56 8.20 -8.67 12.96
C ILE A 56 9.15 -9.18 14.05
N ASN A 57 8.68 -10.04 14.95
CA ASN A 57 9.45 -10.60 16.06
C ASN A 57 10.15 -11.93 15.73
N CYS A 58 9.44 -12.89 15.12
CA CYS A 58 9.95 -14.27 14.96
C CYS A 58 10.00 -14.77 13.50
N ASP A 59 9.70 -13.90 12.53
CA ASP A 59 9.67 -14.22 11.09
C ASP A 59 8.69 -15.34 10.67
N ASN A 60 7.76 -15.73 11.55
CA ASN A 60 6.70 -16.65 11.19
C ASN A 60 5.84 -16.10 10.04
N SER A 61 5.46 -16.94 9.08
CA SER A 61 4.66 -16.51 7.93
C SER A 61 3.18 -16.40 8.24
N TRP A 62 2.55 -15.40 7.64
CA TRP A 62 1.11 -15.35 7.41
C TRP A 62 0.84 -15.06 5.93
N ASN A 63 -0.19 -15.67 5.36
CA ASN A 63 -0.52 -15.54 3.94
C ASN A 63 -1.77 -14.65 3.81
N PHE A 64 -1.60 -13.47 3.25
CA PHE A 64 -2.70 -12.56 2.92
C PHE A 64 -3.30 -12.95 1.56
N GLY A 65 -4.61 -13.26 1.52
CA GLY A 65 -5.26 -13.78 0.32
C GLY A 65 -5.50 -12.68 -0.71
N ILE A 66 -5.03 -12.89 -1.95
CA ILE A 66 -5.30 -12.00 -3.09
C ILE A 66 -6.33 -12.63 -4.02
N PHE A 67 -6.07 -13.88 -4.42
CA PHE A 67 -7.00 -14.67 -5.22
C PHE A 67 -7.21 -16.02 -4.57
N GLU A 68 -8.45 -16.44 -4.49
CA GLU A 68 -8.82 -17.79 -4.08
C GLU A 68 -9.59 -18.44 -5.22
N ARG A 69 -9.08 -19.58 -5.69
CA ARG A 69 -9.68 -20.45 -6.71
C ARG A 69 -10.10 -19.71 -7.97
N ARG A 70 -9.32 -18.71 -8.39
CA ARG A 70 -9.61 -17.93 -9.59
C ARG A 70 -9.23 -18.72 -10.83
N ASN A 71 -10.07 -18.72 -11.87
CA ASN A 71 -9.71 -19.42 -13.10
C ASN A 71 -8.52 -18.71 -13.76
N ARG A 72 -7.51 -19.46 -14.19
CA ARG A 72 -6.31 -18.92 -14.86
C ARG A 72 -6.67 -18.00 -16.04
N ARG A 73 -7.72 -18.34 -16.80
CA ARG A 73 -8.15 -17.55 -17.96
C ARG A 73 -8.75 -16.18 -17.59
N ASP A 74 -9.20 -16.03 -16.34
CA ASP A 74 -9.82 -14.81 -15.81
C ASP A 74 -8.77 -13.91 -15.10
N ILE A 75 -7.49 -14.27 -15.21
CA ILE A 75 -6.36 -13.49 -14.71
C ILE A 75 -5.60 -12.98 -15.94
N GLU A 76 -5.43 -11.66 -16.02
CA GLU A 76 -4.68 -11.05 -17.09
C GLU A 76 -3.25 -11.63 -17.15
N PRO A 77 -2.73 -12.02 -18.32
CA PRO A 77 -1.40 -12.63 -18.41
C PRO A 77 -0.27 -11.76 -17.85
N ALA A 78 -0.35 -10.43 -17.99
CA ALA A 78 0.62 -9.52 -17.42
C ALA A 78 0.58 -9.51 -15.88
N LEU A 79 -0.62 -9.53 -15.30
CA LEU A 79 -0.81 -9.63 -13.86
C LEU A 79 -0.27 -10.96 -13.31
N LEU A 80 -0.58 -12.08 -13.98
CA LEU A 80 -0.06 -13.39 -13.56
C LEU A 80 1.47 -13.42 -13.56
N ARG A 81 2.11 -12.89 -14.62
CA ARG A 81 3.58 -12.80 -14.68
C ARG A 81 4.14 -11.95 -13.55
N ALA A 82 3.53 -10.79 -13.27
CA ALA A 82 3.97 -9.90 -12.19
C ALA A 82 3.86 -10.58 -10.81
N LEU A 83 2.82 -11.40 -10.58
CA LEU A 83 2.68 -12.20 -9.37
C LEU A 83 3.76 -13.30 -9.28
N GLU A 84 3.98 -14.03 -10.37
CA GLU A 84 5.00 -15.10 -10.44
C GLU A 84 6.43 -14.55 -10.28
N SER A 85 6.70 -13.34 -10.77
CA SER A 85 8.03 -12.70 -10.69
C SER A 85 8.27 -11.91 -9.39
N ASN A 86 7.30 -11.87 -8.46
CA ASN A 86 7.37 -11.00 -7.28
C ASN A 86 7.60 -9.53 -7.62
N ASP A 87 6.84 -8.99 -8.59
CA ASP A 87 6.92 -7.58 -8.97
C ASP A 87 6.76 -6.67 -7.74
N ALA A 88 7.79 -5.86 -7.47
CA ALA A 88 7.86 -5.05 -6.26
C ALA A 88 6.76 -3.99 -6.21
N ALA A 89 6.39 -3.41 -7.35
CA ALA A 89 5.34 -2.40 -7.43
C ALA A 89 3.96 -3.03 -7.13
N LEU A 90 3.69 -4.22 -7.65
CA LEU A 90 2.47 -4.96 -7.36
C LEU A 90 2.41 -5.42 -5.90
N ALA A 91 3.51 -5.93 -5.36
CA ALA A 91 3.59 -6.31 -3.94
C ALA A 91 3.35 -5.10 -3.03
N ARG A 92 3.91 -3.95 -3.39
CA ARG A 92 3.67 -2.68 -2.70
C ARG A 92 2.20 -2.28 -2.77
N ARG A 93 1.57 -2.29 -3.95
CA ARG A 93 0.15 -1.96 -4.09
C ARG A 93 -0.75 -2.80 -3.17
N HIS A 94 -0.53 -4.11 -3.13
CA HIS A 94 -1.29 -4.99 -2.22
C HIS A 94 -0.94 -4.76 -0.74
N ALA A 95 0.32 -4.51 -0.42
CA ALA A 95 0.74 -4.28 0.97
C ALA A 95 0.14 -3.00 1.59
N PHE A 96 -0.15 -2.00 0.75
CA PHE A 96 -0.74 -0.71 1.16
C PHE A 96 -2.26 -0.65 1.01
N ASP A 97 -2.91 -1.73 0.56
CA ASP A 97 -4.38 -1.81 0.55
C ASP A 97 -4.91 -2.07 1.97
N VAL A 98 -5.00 -0.99 2.75
CA VAL A 98 -5.47 -1.03 4.14
C VAL A 98 -6.92 -1.53 4.25
N THR A 99 -7.75 -1.26 3.24
CA THR A 99 -9.14 -1.70 3.22
C THR A 99 -9.22 -3.21 3.09
N ALA A 100 -8.45 -3.79 2.17
CA ALA A 100 -8.36 -5.24 2.02
C ALA A 100 -7.78 -5.91 3.27
N LEU A 101 -6.74 -5.32 3.89
CA LEU A 101 -6.17 -5.81 5.15
C LEU A 101 -7.20 -5.81 6.29
N ARG A 102 -7.90 -4.69 6.50
CA ARG A 102 -8.96 -4.60 7.53
C ARG A 102 -10.09 -5.59 7.26
N GLY A 103 -10.44 -5.82 6.00
CA GLY A 103 -11.44 -6.81 5.62
C GLY A 103 -11.10 -8.24 6.07
N GLN A 104 -9.81 -8.59 6.16
CA GLN A 104 -9.37 -9.94 6.53
C GLN A 104 -8.98 -10.10 8.02
N VAL A 105 -8.43 -9.07 8.67
CA VAL A 105 -7.93 -9.18 10.07
C VAL A 105 -8.54 -8.18 11.06
N GLY A 106 -9.33 -7.20 10.60
CA GLY A 106 -9.98 -6.18 11.43
C GLY A 106 -9.05 -5.11 12.03
N ARG A 107 -7.86 -5.49 12.53
CA ARG A 107 -6.90 -4.57 13.17
C ARG A 107 -5.63 -4.44 12.36
N VAL A 108 -5.27 -3.20 12.06
CA VAL A 108 -4.08 -2.85 11.28
C VAL A 108 -3.38 -1.68 11.97
N GLU A 109 -2.07 -1.79 12.15
CA GLU A 109 -1.19 -0.69 12.53
C GLU A 109 -0.86 0.14 11.28
N GLU A 110 -1.09 1.45 11.34
CA GLU A 110 -0.86 2.39 10.26
C GLU A 110 0.20 3.40 10.65
N PHE A 111 0.90 3.94 9.66
CA PHE A 111 2.03 4.84 9.86
C PHE A 111 1.79 6.16 9.14
N PRO A 112 2.14 7.31 9.77
CA PRO A 112 1.90 8.63 9.19
C PRO A 112 3.05 9.12 8.29
N ASP A 113 4.12 8.33 8.13
CA ASP A 113 5.32 8.68 7.38
C ASP A 113 5.04 8.70 5.87
N VAL A 114 5.26 9.87 5.28
CA VAL A 114 5.07 10.12 3.86
C VAL A 114 6.20 10.97 3.30
N ASP A 115 6.57 10.68 2.06
CA ASP A 115 7.37 11.58 1.23
C ASP A 115 6.43 12.51 0.45
N VAL A 116 6.76 13.80 0.42
CA VAL A 116 6.00 14.82 -0.31
C VAL A 116 6.88 15.45 -1.38
N HIS A 117 6.65 15.07 -2.63
CA HIS A 117 7.33 15.70 -3.76
C HIS A 117 6.52 16.91 -4.26
N LYS A 118 7.13 18.10 -4.22
CA LYS A 118 6.48 19.37 -4.59
C LYS A 118 6.89 19.80 -6.00
N THR A 119 5.92 20.03 -6.87
CA THR A 119 6.13 20.54 -8.22
C THR A 119 5.32 21.82 -8.44
N ALA A 120 5.99 22.91 -8.80
CA ALA A 120 5.28 24.14 -9.19
C ALA A 120 4.55 23.92 -10.52
N LEU A 121 3.27 24.28 -10.57
CA LEU A 121 2.43 24.16 -11.78
C LEU A 121 2.22 25.51 -12.48
N GLY A 122 2.67 26.61 -11.88
CA GLY A 122 2.58 27.97 -12.42
C GLY A 122 2.17 28.99 -11.35
N GLY A 123 2.31 30.27 -11.70
CA GLY A 123 2.12 31.41 -10.79
C GLY A 123 3.46 32.00 -10.34
N THR A 124 3.46 33.29 -10.03
CA THR A 124 4.62 34.03 -9.51
C THR A 124 4.67 33.93 -8.00
N SER A 125 5.78 33.44 -7.44
CA SER A 125 5.95 33.20 -6.00
C SER A 125 6.04 34.47 -5.15
N GLU A 126 6.35 35.63 -5.74
CA GLU A 126 6.73 36.84 -4.97
C GLU A 126 5.53 37.65 -4.45
N ALA A 127 4.29 37.40 -4.93
CA ALA A 127 3.11 38.18 -4.52
C ALA A 127 1.78 37.39 -4.55
N ALA A 128 1.85 36.06 -4.41
CA ALA A 128 0.67 35.21 -4.41
C ALA A 128 -0.20 35.46 -3.17
N SER A 129 -1.44 35.90 -3.39
CA SER A 129 -2.43 36.10 -2.33
C SER A 129 -3.27 34.84 -2.07
N VAL A 130 -3.13 33.83 -2.94
CA VAL A 130 -3.84 32.55 -2.87
C VAL A 130 -2.88 31.42 -3.24
N LEU A 131 -2.90 30.34 -2.44
CA LEU A 131 -2.18 29.10 -2.71
C LEU A 131 -3.18 27.99 -3.07
N GLU A 132 -3.03 27.38 -4.24
CA GLU A 132 -3.77 26.19 -4.67
C GLU A 132 -2.85 24.96 -4.56
N LEU A 133 -3.15 24.08 -3.61
CA LEU A 133 -2.46 22.80 -3.44
C LEU A 133 -3.25 21.67 -4.09
N ARG A 134 -2.63 20.97 -5.04
CA ARG A 134 -3.19 19.76 -5.65
C ARG A 134 -2.49 18.53 -5.07
N LEU A 135 -3.23 17.71 -4.35
CA LEU A 135 -2.72 16.48 -3.75
C LEU A 135 -2.87 15.31 -4.73
N GLY A 136 -1.76 14.73 -5.13
CA GLY A 136 -1.69 13.45 -5.83
C GLY A 136 -1.33 12.35 -4.84
N LEU A 137 -2.18 11.34 -4.69
CA LEU A 137 -1.92 10.18 -3.84
C LEU A 137 -1.51 9.00 -4.72
N GLU A 138 -0.33 8.45 -4.49
CA GLU A 138 0.11 7.26 -5.25
C GLU A 138 -0.66 5.99 -4.86
N MET A 139 -1.13 5.94 -3.61
CA MET A 139 -1.84 4.81 -3.01
C MET A 139 -2.81 5.33 -1.94
N PRO A 140 -3.79 4.53 -1.50
CA PRO A 140 -4.58 4.87 -0.32
C PRO A 140 -3.68 5.13 0.89
N ILE A 141 -3.88 6.26 1.56
CA ILE A 141 -3.14 6.62 2.77
C ILE A 141 -4.10 6.97 3.90
N SER A 142 -3.69 6.63 5.12
CA SER A 142 -4.36 7.03 6.35
C SER A 142 -3.61 8.19 6.98
N LEU A 143 -3.55 9.29 6.24
CA LEU A 143 -2.92 10.52 6.69
C LEU A 143 -3.98 11.58 6.87
N ARG A 144 -4.01 12.21 8.04
CA ARG A 144 -4.86 13.38 8.23
C ARG A 144 -4.26 14.59 7.51
N LEU A 145 -5.11 15.32 6.80
CA LEU A 145 -4.69 16.48 6.01
C LEU A 145 -4.03 17.57 6.86
N ASP A 146 -4.52 17.81 8.07
CA ASP A 146 -3.93 18.80 8.99
C ASP A 146 -2.50 18.45 9.38
N ARG A 147 -2.16 17.16 9.52
CA ARG A 147 -0.77 16.73 9.76
C ARG A 147 0.13 16.84 8.53
N LEU A 148 -0.45 16.76 7.34
CA LEU A 148 0.29 16.96 6.08
C LEU A 148 0.63 18.44 5.85
N LEU A 149 -0.22 19.35 6.33
CA LEU A 149 -0.10 20.79 6.12
C LEU A 149 0.62 21.54 7.25
N ALA A 150 0.89 20.86 8.38
CA ALA A 150 1.56 21.41 9.56
C ALA A 150 3.07 21.64 9.37
#